data_AF-A0A963RLP8-F1
#
_entry.id   AF-A0A963RLP8-F1
#
_cell.length_a   1.000
_cell.length_b   1.000
_cell.length_c   1.000
_cell.angle_alpha   90.00
_cell.angle_beta   90.00
_cell.angle_gamma   90.00
#
_symmetry.space_group_name_H-M   'P 1'
#
loop_
_entity.id
_entity.type
_entity.pdbx_description
1 polymer ?
#
loop_
_entity_poly.entity_id
_entity_poly.type
_entity_poly.pdbx_seq_one_letter_code
_entity_poly.pdbx_strand_id
1 'polypeptide(L)'
;ARKKFWLDRKRTAAISRHTNAFKINEDVVIPLPRMAEYTDGIERINIELSLRNKIELAGELEAFFTRGHLPLGKPEEGAEPPSPELLEERVAQALAVVREAREQWQGWLRDVGTLFPQLQDHTLRASWKTQIRAPLRSIFGGSAFAPLMEEVAAIHRRVLKGRVWVALHMHAGDGNVHTNIPVNSDNYAMLQTAHEAVDRIMVLARGLGGVISGEHGIGITKLQYLSDEELAPFADYKQRVDPEGRFNRGKLLRNQKLPAPAAKGLAADLTNAYTPSFGLMGHESIIMQQSDIGAIADSVKDCLRCGKCKPECSTHVPRANLLYSPRNKILATSLLIEAFLYEEQTRRGV
;
A
#
# COMPACT_ATOMS: atom_id res chain seq x y z
N ALA A 1 20.67 -11.37 -30.93
CA ALA A 1 20.94 -11.32 -29.48
C ALA A 1 20.38 -10.07 -28.80
N ARG A 2 20.81 -8.85 -29.17
CA ARG A 2 20.41 -7.58 -28.53
C ARG A 2 18.88 -7.33 -28.49
N LYS A 3 18.16 -7.52 -29.62
CA LYS A 3 16.68 -7.40 -29.65
C LYS A 3 15.95 -8.38 -28.72
N LYS A 4 16.45 -9.62 -28.59
CA LYS A 4 15.85 -10.67 -27.74
C LYS A 4 16.07 -10.36 -26.26
N PHE A 5 17.28 -9.91 -25.89
CA PHE A 5 17.60 -9.41 -24.55
C PHE A 5 16.73 -8.23 -24.11
N TRP A 6 16.49 -7.25 -25.00
CA TRP A 6 15.60 -6.11 -24.71
C TRP A 6 14.11 -6.49 -24.65
N LEU A 7 13.70 -7.53 -25.39
CA LEU A 7 12.33 -8.05 -25.35
C LEU A 7 12.03 -8.74 -24.00
N ASP A 8 12.95 -9.57 -23.52
CA ASP A 8 12.83 -10.25 -22.23
C ASP A 8 12.94 -9.25 -21.07
N ARG A 9 13.74 -8.19 -21.22
CA ARG A 9 13.80 -7.06 -20.27
C ARG A 9 12.49 -6.25 -20.22
N LYS A 10 11.83 -6.00 -21.37
CA LYS A 10 10.50 -5.35 -21.40
C LYS A 10 9.43 -6.20 -20.71
N ARG A 11 9.55 -7.52 -20.79
CA ARG A 11 8.63 -8.48 -20.14
C ARG A 11 8.83 -8.54 -18.61
N THR A 12 10.06 -8.37 -18.12
CA THR A 12 10.35 -8.33 -16.67
C THR A 12 10.19 -6.95 -16.04
N ALA A 13 10.30 -5.86 -16.83
CA ALA A 13 10.02 -4.49 -16.40
C ALA A 13 8.53 -4.11 -16.39
N ALA A 14 7.63 -5.05 -16.71
CA ALA A 14 6.19 -4.85 -16.81
C ALA A 14 5.54 -4.32 -15.51
N ILE A 15 6.19 -4.49 -14.36
CA ILE A 15 5.79 -3.92 -13.07
C ILE A 15 5.80 -2.37 -13.09
N SER A 16 6.60 -1.72 -13.95
CA SER A 16 6.62 -0.24 -14.01
C SER A 16 5.66 0.36 -15.02
N ARG A 17 5.16 -0.42 -16.00
CA ARG A 17 4.32 0.11 -17.10
C ARG A 17 2.82 -0.09 -16.89
N HIS A 18 2.41 -1.08 -16.10
CA HIS A 18 1.01 -1.50 -16.03
C HIS A 18 0.46 -1.73 -14.62
N THR A 19 1.24 -1.49 -13.57
CA THR A 19 0.75 -1.64 -12.20
C THR A 19 0.88 -0.34 -11.41
N ASN A 20 -0.27 0.29 -11.16
CA ASN A 20 -0.48 1.22 -10.03
C ASN A 20 -0.51 0.47 -8.68
N ALA A 21 -0.25 -0.84 -8.69
CA ALA A 21 -0.17 -1.67 -7.51
C ALA A 21 1.19 -1.44 -6.84
N PHE A 22 1.16 -0.75 -5.72
CA PHE A 22 2.28 -0.57 -4.81
C PHE A 22 2.14 -1.59 -3.67
N LYS A 23 3.19 -1.83 -2.90
CA LYS A 23 3.10 -2.64 -1.70
C LYS A 23 3.83 -1.94 -0.56
N ILE A 24 3.18 -1.95 0.59
CA ILE A 24 3.82 -1.59 1.86
C ILE A 24 4.46 -2.87 2.39
N ASN A 25 5.75 -2.83 2.69
CA ASN A 25 6.47 -3.97 3.26
C ASN A 25 6.89 -3.60 4.68
N GLU A 26 6.47 -4.40 5.64
CA GLU A 26 6.83 -4.25 7.04
C GLU A 26 7.41 -5.54 7.58
N ASP A 27 8.68 -5.47 7.97
CA ASP A 27 9.42 -6.61 8.47
C ASP A 27 9.44 -6.57 9.99
N VAL A 28 9.07 -7.68 10.62
CA VAL A 28 9.08 -7.87 12.07
C VAL A 28 9.76 -9.19 12.41
N VAL A 29 10.36 -9.25 13.60
CA VAL A 29 10.88 -10.49 14.15
C VAL A 29 9.99 -10.92 15.29
N ILE A 30 9.47 -12.14 15.21
CA ILE A 30 8.56 -12.71 16.21
C ILE A 30 9.26 -13.88 16.90
N PRO A 31 9.20 -13.99 18.23
CA PRO A 31 9.71 -15.16 18.93
C PRO A 31 9.06 -16.43 18.41
N LEU A 32 9.86 -17.44 18.04
CA LEU A 32 9.37 -18.68 17.43
C LEU A 32 8.19 -19.33 18.20
N PRO A 33 8.19 -19.39 19.55
CA PRO A 33 7.07 -19.96 20.30
C PRO A 33 5.75 -19.19 20.17
N ARG A 34 5.79 -17.92 19.76
CA ARG A 34 4.63 -17.01 19.62
C ARG A 34 4.18 -16.83 18.16
N MET A 35 4.78 -17.54 17.21
CA MET A 35 4.48 -17.42 15.77
C MET A 35 3.02 -17.75 15.43
N ALA A 36 2.43 -18.72 16.13
CA ALA A 36 1.02 -19.07 15.94
C ALA A 36 0.10 -17.89 16.33
N GLU A 37 0.33 -17.29 17.49
CA GLU A 37 -0.44 -16.14 17.97
C GLU A 37 -0.29 -14.92 17.06
N TYR A 38 0.91 -14.71 16.49
CA TYR A 38 1.10 -13.66 15.48
C TYR A 38 0.27 -13.93 14.23
N THR A 39 0.29 -15.17 13.73
CA THR A 39 -0.47 -15.58 12.54
C THR A 39 -1.97 -15.41 12.77
N ASP A 40 -2.48 -15.82 13.93
CA ASP A 40 -3.89 -15.63 14.31
C ASP A 40 -4.26 -14.14 14.42
N GLY A 41 -3.37 -13.32 15.00
CA GLY A 41 -3.57 -11.88 15.07
C GLY A 41 -3.65 -11.21 13.69
N ILE A 42 -2.82 -11.65 12.75
CA ILE A 42 -2.84 -11.16 11.36
C ILE A 42 -4.09 -11.65 10.63
N GLU A 43 -4.50 -12.90 10.81
CA GLU A 43 -5.74 -13.41 10.22
C GLU A 43 -6.96 -12.67 10.76
N ARG A 44 -6.98 -12.33 12.05
CA ARG A 44 -8.02 -11.49 12.63
C ARG A 44 -8.07 -10.11 11.98
N ILE A 45 -6.93 -9.46 11.77
CA ILE A 45 -6.84 -8.19 11.04
C ILE A 45 -7.43 -8.35 9.63
N ASN A 46 -7.09 -9.43 8.92
CA ASN A 46 -7.62 -9.71 7.59
C ASN A 46 -9.14 -9.92 7.57
N ILE A 47 -9.69 -10.63 8.55
CA ILE A 47 -11.13 -10.84 8.70
C ILE A 47 -11.84 -9.50 8.90
N GLU A 48 -11.32 -8.65 9.79
CA GLU A 48 -11.89 -7.32 10.04
C GLU A 48 -11.84 -6.41 8.81
N LEU A 49 -10.70 -6.37 8.09
CA LEU A 49 -10.56 -5.62 6.84
C LEU A 49 -11.52 -6.12 5.74
N SER A 50 -11.68 -7.45 5.65
CA SER A 50 -12.61 -8.10 4.73
C SER A 50 -14.06 -7.77 5.05
N LEU A 51 -14.44 -7.74 6.33
CA LEU A 51 -15.78 -7.34 6.79
C LEU A 51 -16.04 -5.86 6.52
N ARG A 52 -15.10 -4.95 6.86
CA ARG A 52 -15.24 -3.50 6.58
C ARG A 52 -15.53 -3.23 5.11
N ASN A 53 -14.79 -3.86 4.19
CA ASN A 53 -15.00 -3.71 2.75
C ASN A 53 -16.35 -4.28 2.26
N LYS A 54 -16.83 -5.38 2.84
CA LYS A 54 -18.14 -5.95 2.50
C LYS A 54 -19.30 -5.09 3.03
N ILE A 55 -19.13 -4.49 4.21
CA ILE A 55 -20.11 -3.57 4.78
C ILE A 55 -20.19 -2.28 3.93
N GLU A 56 -19.05 -1.77 3.47
CA GLU A 56 -18.99 -0.66 2.49
C GLU A 56 -19.75 -1.01 1.21
N LEU A 57 -19.51 -2.20 0.65
CA LEU A 57 -20.23 -2.69 -0.52
C LEU A 57 -21.75 -2.71 -0.30
N ALA A 58 -22.21 -3.22 0.84
CA ALA A 58 -23.64 -3.23 1.15
C ALA A 58 -24.20 -1.80 1.24
N GLY A 59 -23.47 -0.85 1.80
CA GLY A 59 -23.85 0.56 1.81
C GLY A 59 -23.96 1.17 0.42
N GLU A 60 -22.99 0.91 -0.46
CA GLU A 60 -23.02 1.38 -1.86
C GLU A 60 -24.20 0.79 -2.66
N LEU A 61 -24.53 -0.48 -2.42
CA LEU A 61 -25.68 -1.14 -3.06
C LEU A 61 -27.01 -0.60 -2.53
N GLU A 62 -27.12 -0.36 -1.23
CA GLU A 62 -28.28 0.28 -0.63
C GLU A 62 -28.49 1.68 -1.22
N ALA A 63 -27.43 2.48 -1.36
CA ALA A 63 -27.50 3.79 -2.01
C ALA A 63 -27.91 3.67 -3.49
N PHE A 64 -27.37 2.68 -4.21
CA PHE A 64 -27.72 2.42 -5.60
C PHE A 64 -29.20 2.10 -5.79
N PHE A 65 -29.77 1.23 -4.96
CA PHE A 65 -31.19 0.87 -5.04
C PHE A 65 -32.12 2.02 -4.62
N THR A 66 -31.64 2.94 -3.79
CA THR A 66 -32.45 4.07 -3.27
C THR A 66 -32.46 5.29 -4.20
N ARG A 67 -31.53 5.41 -5.16
CA ARG A 67 -31.37 6.61 -6.02
C ARG A 67 -32.49 6.84 -7.06
N GLY A 68 -33.47 5.94 -7.15
CA GLY A 68 -34.65 6.02 -8.02
C GLY A 68 -34.41 5.77 -9.52
N HIS A 69 -33.20 6.02 -10.04
CA HIS A 69 -32.85 5.82 -11.46
C HIS A 69 -32.03 4.54 -11.64
N LEU A 70 -32.74 3.43 -11.87
CA LEU A 70 -32.15 2.11 -12.10
C LEU A 70 -32.05 1.82 -13.60
N PRO A 71 -30.88 1.32 -14.09
CA PRO A 71 -30.72 1.02 -15.51
C PRO A 71 -31.50 -0.25 -15.86
N LEU A 72 -32.45 -0.14 -16.78
CA LEU A 72 -33.26 -1.26 -17.29
C LEU A 72 -32.92 -1.53 -18.75
N GLY A 73 -32.91 -2.82 -19.11
CA GLY A 73 -32.68 -3.31 -20.47
C GLY A 73 -33.97 -3.45 -21.25
N LYS A 74 -33.84 -3.87 -22.52
CA LYS A 74 -35.00 -4.24 -23.33
C LYS A 74 -35.55 -5.59 -22.84
N PRO A 75 -36.86 -5.74 -22.66
CA PRO A 75 -37.47 -7.04 -22.40
C PRO A 75 -37.26 -8.00 -23.58
N GLU A 76 -37.36 -9.30 -23.33
CA GLU A 76 -37.32 -10.32 -24.40
C GLU A 76 -38.47 -10.12 -25.40
N GLU A 77 -38.31 -10.60 -26.63
CA GLU A 77 -39.38 -10.53 -27.62
C GLU A 77 -40.66 -11.21 -27.09
N GLY A 78 -41.73 -10.42 -26.97
CA GLY A 78 -43.02 -10.88 -26.42
C GLY A 78 -43.21 -10.69 -24.91
N ALA A 79 -42.21 -10.16 -24.18
CA ALA A 79 -42.35 -9.81 -22.77
C ALA A 79 -42.66 -8.32 -22.58
N GLU A 80 -43.61 -8.01 -21.69
CA GLU A 80 -43.90 -6.63 -21.30
C GLU A 80 -42.77 -6.04 -20.44
N PRO A 81 -42.46 -4.74 -20.56
CA PRO A 81 -41.53 -4.08 -19.65
C PRO A 81 -42.08 -4.16 -18.21
N PRO A 82 -41.21 -4.29 -17.20
CA PRO A 82 -41.66 -4.38 -15.81
C PRO A 82 -42.44 -3.11 -15.42
N SER A 83 -43.62 -3.30 -14.80
CA SER A 83 -44.40 -2.19 -14.28
C SER A 83 -43.63 -1.45 -13.17
N PRO A 84 -43.89 -0.15 -12.96
CA PRO A 84 -43.28 0.60 -11.86
C PRO A 84 -43.51 -0.05 -10.49
N GLU A 85 -44.71 -0.56 -10.25
CA GLU A 85 -45.10 -1.26 -9.00
C GLU A 85 -44.27 -2.53 -8.78
N LEU A 86 -44.08 -3.35 -9.83
CA LEU A 86 -43.25 -4.56 -9.76
C LEU A 86 -41.78 -4.22 -9.52
N LEU A 87 -41.29 -3.13 -10.12
CA LEU A 87 -39.94 -2.65 -9.90
C LEU A 87 -39.74 -2.20 -8.44
N GLU A 88 -40.67 -1.43 -7.89
CA GLU A 88 -40.64 -1.00 -6.50
C GLU A 88 -40.64 -2.18 -5.52
N GLU A 89 -41.48 -3.19 -5.76
CA GLU A 89 -41.51 -4.41 -4.94
C GLU A 89 -40.16 -5.16 -4.98
N ARG A 90 -39.60 -5.37 -6.17
CA ARG A 90 -38.29 -6.04 -6.33
C ARG A 90 -37.15 -5.25 -5.69
N VAL A 91 -37.19 -3.92 -5.78
CA VAL A 91 -36.22 -3.05 -5.11
C VAL A 91 -36.35 -3.17 -3.60
N ALA A 92 -37.56 -3.20 -3.05
CA ALA A 92 -37.77 -3.42 -1.62
C ALA A 92 -37.21 -4.78 -1.15
N GLN A 93 -37.44 -5.85 -1.92
CA GLN A 93 -36.85 -7.17 -1.66
C GLN A 93 -35.30 -7.13 -1.72
N ALA A 94 -34.73 -6.45 -2.71
CA ALA A 94 -33.28 -6.30 -2.85
C ALA A 94 -32.65 -5.53 -1.69
N LEU A 95 -33.30 -4.45 -1.25
CA LEU A 95 -32.90 -3.67 -0.09
C LEU A 95 -32.94 -4.50 1.19
N ALA A 96 -33.97 -5.34 1.37
CA ALA A 96 -34.06 -6.24 2.52
C ALA A 96 -32.87 -7.21 2.58
N VAL A 97 -32.54 -7.87 1.45
CA VAL A 97 -31.37 -8.76 1.34
C VAL A 97 -30.07 -8.03 1.70
N VAL A 98 -29.86 -6.83 1.13
CA VAL A 98 -28.63 -6.06 1.35
C VAL A 98 -28.51 -5.63 2.81
N ARG A 99 -29.61 -5.16 3.42
CA ARG A 99 -29.65 -4.73 4.83
C ARG A 99 -29.43 -5.88 5.80
N GLU A 100 -30.07 -7.01 5.57
CA GLU A 100 -29.91 -8.22 6.41
C GLU A 100 -28.45 -8.68 6.41
N ALA A 101 -27.84 -8.81 5.23
CA ALA A 101 -26.42 -9.17 5.12
C ALA A 101 -25.51 -8.12 5.77
N ARG A 102 -25.80 -6.83 5.58
CA ARG A 102 -25.03 -5.73 6.20
C ARG A 102 -25.08 -5.80 7.72
N GLU A 103 -26.28 -5.95 8.29
CA GLU A 103 -26.50 -6.03 9.74
C GLU A 103 -25.77 -7.25 10.33
N GLN A 104 -25.88 -8.40 9.67
CA GLN A 104 -25.14 -9.59 10.10
C GLN A 104 -23.63 -9.38 10.07
N TRP A 105 -23.08 -8.83 8.99
CA TRP A 105 -21.64 -8.57 8.89
C TRP A 105 -21.16 -7.51 9.88
N GLN A 106 -21.98 -6.50 10.18
CA GLN A 106 -21.70 -5.52 11.24
C GLN A 106 -21.72 -6.16 12.63
N GLY A 107 -22.65 -7.07 12.89
CA GLY A 107 -22.67 -7.90 14.10
C GLY A 107 -21.37 -8.69 14.24
N TRP A 108 -20.97 -9.41 13.19
CA TRP A 108 -19.72 -10.18 13.21
C TRP A 108 -18.48 -9.32 13.37
N LEU A 109 -18.45 -8.11 12.81
CA LEU A 109 -17.34 -7.18 12.99
C LEU A 109 -17.26 -6.66 14.43
N ARG A 110 -18.40 -6.34 15.07
CA ARG A 110 -18.43 -5.92 16.48
C ARG A 110 -17.95 -7.03 17.41
N ASP A 111 -18.36 -8.27 17.14
CA ASP A 111 -18.09 -9.43 18.00
C ASP A 111 -16.93 -10.30 17.48
N VAL A 112 -16.07 -9.76 16.61
CA VAL A 112 -15.02 -10.51 15.91
C VAL A 112 -14.07 -11.24 16.86
N GLY A 113 -13.84 -10.69 18.06
CA GLY A 113 -12.99 -11.33 19.06
C GLY A 113 -13.56 -12.66 19.57
N THR A 114 -14.88 -12.73 19.76
CA THR A 114 -15.59 -13.93 20.22
C THR A 114 -15.85 -14.90 19.06
N LEU A 115 -16.10 -14.37 17.86
CA LEU A 115 -16.46 -15.13 16.67
C LEU A 115 -15.23 -15.54 15.81
N PHE A 116 -14.02 -15.17 16.25
CA PHE A 116 -12.81 -15.41 15.48
C PHE A 116 -12.63 -16.88 15.05
N PRO A 117 -12.79 -17.90 15.92
CA PRO A 117 -12.61 -19.30 15.52
C PRO A 117 -13.55 -19.70 14.37
N GLN A 118 -14.83 -19.33 14.45
CA GLN A 118 -15.83 -19.65 13.43
C GLN A 118 -15.64 -18.86 12.13
N LEU A 119 -15.10 -17.64 12.21
CA LEU A 119 -14.77 -16.84 11.03
C LEU A 119 -13.49 -17.37 10.34
N GLN A 120 -12.52 -17.82 11.14
CA GLN A 120 -11.25 -18.39 10.70
C GLN A 120 -11.44 -19.75 10.01
N ASP A 121 -12.24 -20.65 10.59
CA ASP A 121 -12.53 -21.97 10.00
C ASP A 121 -13.60 -21.95 8.90
N HIS A 122 -14.19 -20.78 8.64
CA HIS A 122 -15.24 -20.51 7.67
C HIS A 122 -16.62 -21.10 7.99
N THR A 123 -16.88 -21.55 9.22
CA THR A 123 -18.22 -21.88 9.72
C THR A 123 -19.15 -20.66 9.59
N LEU A 124 -18.65 -19.48 9.96
CA LEU A 124 -19.26 -18.19 9.64
C LEU A 124 -18.52 -17.57 8.46
N ARG A 125 -19.24 -17.30 7.37
CA ARG A 125 -18.62 -16.76 6.13
C ARG A 125 -19.43 -15.62 5.55
N ALA A 126 -18.87 -14.41 5.64
CA ALA A 126 -19.38 -13.24 4.92
C ALA A 126 -19.11 -13.38 3.42
N SER A 127 -20.15 -13.66 2.64
CA SER A 127 -20.04 -14.07 1.24
C SER A 127 -20.93 -13.24 0.32
N TRP A 128 -20.29 -12.37 -0.46
CA TRP A 128 -20.94 -11.66 -1.58
C TRP A 128 -21.71 -12.61 -2.51
N LYS A 129 -21.12 -13.78 -2.82
CA LYS A 129 -21.68 -14.68 -3.83
C LYS A 129 -23.00 -15.30 -3.38
N THR A 130 -23.10 -15.70 -2.12
CA THR A 130 -24.24 -16.45 -1.59
C THR A 130 -25.25 -15.56 -0.88
N GLN A 131 -24.80 -14.54 -0.16
CA GLN A 131 -25.69 -13.70 0.66
C GLN A 131 -26.25 -12.49 -0.09
N ILE A 132 -25.58 -12.02 -1.15
CA ILE A 132 -26.06 -10.88 -1.94
C ILE A 132 -26.32 -11.26 -3.39
N ARG A 133 -25.28 -11.66 -4.12
CA ARG A 133 -25.36 -11.82 -5.58
C ARG A 133 -26.37 -12.87 -6.01
N ALA A 134 -26.43 -14.02 -5.33
CA ALA A 134 -27.37 -15.09 -5.68
C ALA A 134 -28.83 -14.66 -5.42
N PRO A 135 -29.20 -14.13 -4.24
CA PRO A 135 -30.54 -13.56 -4.03
C PRO A 135 -30.89 -12.43 -5.01
N LEU A 136 -29.97 -11.48 -5.27
CA LEU A 136 -30.23 -10.40 -6.23
C LEU A 136 -30.47 -10.92 -7.65
N ARG A 137 -29.78 -11.98 -8.08
CA ARG A 137 -30.05 -12.65 -9.36
C ARG A 137 -31.43 -13.31 -9.41
N SER A 138 -31.92 -13.82 -8.28
CA SER A 138 -33.26 -14.39 -8.18
C SER A 138 -34.35 -13.31 -8.27
N ILE A 139 -34.10 -12.14 -7.66
CA ILE A 139 -35.03 -11.00 -7.67
C ILE A 139 -35.06 -10.34 -9.06
N PHE A 140 -33.88 -10.15 -9.66
CA PHE A 140 -33.68 -9.46 -10.93
C PHE A 140 -33.38 -10.44 -12.06
N GLY A 141 -34.29 -11.40 -12.27
CA GLY A 141 -34.23 -12.34 -13.40
C GLY A 141 -34.76 -11.74 -14.71
N GLY A 142 -34.20 -12.18 -15.84
CA GLY A 142 -34.62 -11.80 -17.19
C GLY A 142 -33.74 -10.71 -17.84
N SER A 143 -33.81 -10.60 -19.17
CA SER A 143 -33.02 -9.65 -19.97
C SER A 143 -33.27 -8.18 -19.59
N ALA A 144 -34.49 -7.84 -19.16
CA ALA A 144 -34.89 -6.50 -18.73
C ALA A 144 -34.08 -5.97 -17.54
N PHE A 145 -33.54 -6.84 -16.68
CA PHE A 145 -32.74 -6.43 -15.52
C PHE A 145 -31.23 -6.70 -15.69
N ALA A 146 -30.79 -7.14 -16.88
CA ALA A 146 -29.37 -7.39 -17.12
C ALA A 146 -28.49 -6.15 -16.88
N PRO A 147 -28.84 -4.94 -17.36
CA PRO A 147 -28.04 -3.74 -17.08
C PRO A 147 -27.97 -3.38 -15.59
N LEU A 148 -29.04 -3.60 -14.84
CA LEU A 148 -29.06 -3.43 -13.38
C LEU A 148 -28.05 -4.37 -12.72
N MET A 149 -28.06 -5.65 -13.08
CA MET A 149 -27.14 -6.63 -12.51
C MET A 149 -25.69 -6.42 -12.93
N GLU A 150 -25.45 -5.86 -14.12
CA GLU A 150 -24.12 -5.42 -14.55
C GLU A 150 -23.60 -4.26 -13.70
N GLU A 151 -24.46 -3.29 -13.38
CA GLU A 151 -24.13 -2.17 -12.51
C GLU A 151 -23.86 -2.63 -11.07
N VAL A 152 -24.67 -3.54 -10.53
CA VAL A 152 -24.42 -4.20 -9.23
C VAL A 152 -23.04 -4.89 -9.23
N ALA A 153 -22.68 -5.56 -10.32
CA ALA A 153 -21.36 -6.18 -10.45
C ALA A 153 -20.23 -5.15 -10.61
N ALA A 154 -20.49 -4.01 -11.26
CA ALA A 154 -19.55 -2.90 -11.39
C ALA A 154 -19.27 -2.25 -10.04
N ILE A 155 -20.31 -2.00 -9.23
CA ILE A 155 -20.20 -1.51 -7.85
C ILE A 155 -19.34 -2.48 -7.03
N HIS A 156 -19.64 -3.78 -7.07
CA HIS A 156 -18.83 -4.80 -6.39
C HIS A 156 -17.35 -4.75 -6.81
N ARG A 157 -17.04 -4.65 -8.11
CA ARG A 157 -15.65 -4.55 -8.59
C ARG A 157 -14.95 -3.29 -8.07
N ARG A 158 -15.64 -2.15 -8.08
CA ARG A 158 -15.13 -0.86 -7.62
C ARG A 158 -14.78 -0.89 -6.13
N VAL A 159 -15.68 -1.40 -5.30
CA VAL A 159 -15.45 -1.53 -3.85
C VAL A 159 -14.37 -2.58 -3.55
N LEU A 160 -14.40 -3.73 -4.24
CA LEU A 160 -13.40 -4.79 -4.05
C LEU A 160 -11.98 -4.33 -4.38
N LYS A 161 -11.80 -3.41 -5.34
CA LYS A 161 -10.50 -2.80 -5.68
C LYS A 161 -9.88 -2.09 -4.47
N GLY A 162 -10.69 -1.55 -3.55
CA GLY A 162 -10.23 -0.87 -2.32
C GLY A 162 -9.93 -1.80 -1.15
N ARG A 163 -10.12 -3.12 -1.30
CA ARG A 163 -9.96 -4.07 -0.18
C ARG A 163 -8.49 -4.24 0.20
N VAL A 164 -8.15 -3.83 1.41
CA VAL A 164 -6.84 -4.09 2.04
C VAL A 164 -6.81 -5.52 2.59
N TRP A 165 -5.66 -6.16 2.46
CA TRP A 165 -5.35 -7.44 3.11
C TRP A 165 -3.84 -7.54 3.35
N VAL A 166 -3.47 -8.34 4.32
CA VAL A 166 -2.11 -8.56 4.80
C VAL A 166 -1.64 -9.94 4.37
N ALA A 167 -0.51 -9.99 3.68
CA ALA A 167 0.12 -11.19 3.19
C ALA A 167 1.43 -11.44 3.97
N LEU A 168 1.53 -12.59 4.62
CA LEU A 168 2.76 -12.99 5.32
C LEU A 168 3.67 -13.79 4.39
N HIS A 169 4.96 -13.45 4.41
CA HIS A 169 6.04 -14.25 3.86
C HIS A 169 7.12 -14.34 4.93
N MET A 170 7.68 -15.51 5.23
CA MET A 170 8.51 -15.66 6.42
C MET A 170 9.77 -16.49 6.17
N HIS A 171 10.86 -16.09 6.83
CA HIS A 171 12.00 -16.94 7.13
C HIS A 171 11.73 -17.63 8.47
N ALA A 172 10.86 -18.65 8.45
CA ALA A 172 10.32 -19.26 9.67
C ALA A 172 11.38 -19.78 10.66
N GLY A 173 12.61 -20.06 10.19
CA GLY A 173 13.70 -20.60 11.02
C GLY A 173 14.32 -19.60 12.00
N ASP A 174 14.23 -18.29 11.76
CA ASP A 174 14.82 -17.26 12.61
C ASP A 174 13.79 -16.23 13.12
N GLY A 175 12.51 -16.44 12.82
CA GLY A 175 11.41 -15.59 13.29
C GLY A 175 11.20 -14.32 12.47
N ASN A 176 11.96 -14.11 11.38
CA ASN A 176 11.73 -12.98 10.48
C ASN A 176 10.45 -13.19 9.66
N VAL A 177 9.52 -12.25 9.78
CA VAL A 177 8.26 -12.23 9.05
C VAL A 177 8.14 -10.93 8.25
N HIS A 178 8.06 -11.10 6.94
CA HIS A 178 7.75 -10.04 5.99
C HIS A 178 6.24 -9.89 5.85
N THR A 179 5.73 -8.75 6.30
CA THR A 179 4.31 -8.40 6.25
C THR A 179 4.07 -7.49 5.06
N ASN A 180 3.43 -8.01 4.01
CA ASN A 180 3.19 -7.27 2.77
C ASN A 180 1.74 -6.84 2.70
N ILE A 181 1.48 -5.58 2.38
CA ILE A 181 0.13 -5.04 2.18
C ILE A 181 0.05 -4.46 0.76
N PRO A 182 -0.58 -5.18 -0.18
CA PRO A 182 -0.80 -4.66 -1.53
C PRO A 182 -1.78 -3.49 -1.49
N VAL A 183 -1.43 -2.38 -2.14
CA VAL A 183 -2.23 -1.16 -2.18
C VAL A 183 -2.27 -0.58 -3.59
N ASN A 184 -3.34 0.15 -3.91
CA ASN A 184 -3.42 0.92 -5.14
C ASN A 184 -3.09 2.38 -4.84
N SER A 185 -2.08 2.93 -5.53
CA SER A 185 -1.61 4.30 -5.30
C SER A 185 -2.66 5.37 -5.63
N ASP A 186 -3.66 5.03 -6.45
CA ASP A 186 -4.79 5.89 -6.84
C ASP A 186 -5.95 5.87 -5.84
N ASN A 187 -5.85 5.10 -4.74
CA ASN A 187 -6.90 4.98 -3.73
C ASN A 187 -6.40 5.42 -2.34
N TYR A 188 -6.60 6.71 -2.03
CA TYR A 188 -6.20 7.30 -0.75
C TYR A 188 -6.86 6.63 0.46
N ALA A 189 -8.14 6.26 0.38
CA ALA A 189 -8.83 5.60 1.50
C ALA A 189 -8.23 4.22 1.79
N MET A 190 -7.85 3.48 0.74
CA MET A 190 -7.12 2.21 0.85
C MET A 190 -5.75 2.39 1.50
N LEU A 191 -5.01 3.45 1.15
CA LEU A 191 -3.72 3.77 1.77
C LEU A 191 -3.85 4.09 3.26
N GLN A 192 -4.86 4.87 3.66
CA GLN A 192 -5.12 5.15 5.08
C GLN A 192 -5.48 3.88 5.85
N THR A 193 -6.37 3.06 5.29
CA THR A 193 -6.72 1.76 5.87
C THR A 193 -5.51 0.83 5.99
N ALA A 194 -4.59 0.88 5.02
CA ALA A 194 -3.35 0.11 5.06
C ALA A 194 -2.41 0.60 6.16
N HIS A 195 -2.27 1.92 6.38
CA HIS A 195 -1.49 2.47 7.50
C HIS A 195 -2.11 2.11 8.86
N GLU A 196 -3.44 2.17 9.00
CA GLU A 196 -4.13 1.69 10.22
C GLU A 196 -3.80 0.20 10.49
N ALA A 197 -3.75 -0.62 9.44
CA ALA A 197 -3.37 -2.02 9.57
C ALA A 197 -1.89 -2.17 9.99
N VAL A 198 -0.97 -1.38 9.43
CA VAL A 198 0.44 -1.34 9.83
C VAL A 198 0.57 -1.03 11.32
N ASP A 199 -0.10 0.01 11.82
CA ASP A 199 -0.05 0.38 13.25
C ASP A 199 -0.45 -0.79 14.14
N ARG A 200 -1.54 -1.49 13.78
CA ARG A 200 -2.02 -2.67 14.51
C ARG A 200 -1.04 -3.85 14.46
N ILE A 201 -0.41 -4.07 13.31
CA ILE A 201 0.62 -5.10 13.14
C ILE A 201 1.83 -4.80 14.04
N MET A 202 2.26 -3.55 14.12
CA MET A 202 3.38 -3.14 14.97
C MET A 202 3.07 -3.32 16.46
N VAL A 203 1.85 -2.95 16.88
CA VAL A 203 1.38 -3.18 18.26
C VAL A 203 1.32 -4.67 18.57
N LEU A 204 0.80 -5.50 17.65
CA LEU A 204 0.75 -6.95 17.81
C LEU A 204 2.15 -7.56 17.95
N ALA A 205 3.07 -7.21 17.05
CA ALA A 205 4.44 -7.72 17.08
C ALA A 205 5.14 -7.41 18.42
N ARG A 206 5.04 -6.16 18.89
CA ARG A 206 5.59 -5.77 20.20
C ARG A 206 4.92 -6.48 21.37
N GLY A 207 3.60 -6.63 21.34
CA GLY A 207 2.83 -7.31 22.38
C GLY A 207 3.21 -8.80 22.56
N LEU A 208 3.75 -9.42 21.51
CA LEU A 208 4.26 -10.79 21.54
C LEU A 208 5.75 -10.89 21.94
N GLY A 209 6.39 -9.77 22.31
CA GLY A 209 7.83 -9.71 22.59
C GLY A 209 8.69 -9.72 21.33
N GLY A 210 8.10 -9.45 20.17
CA GLY A 210 8.82 -9.28 18.91
C GLY A 210 9.47 -7.91 18.78
N VAL A 211 10.35 -7.79 17.78
CA VAL A 211 11.05 -6.54 17.46
C VAL A 211 10.70 -6.06 16.06
N ILE A 212 10.63 -4.75 15.91
CA ILE A 212 10.37 -4.11 14.62
C ILE A 212 11.69 -4.07 13.87
N SER A 213 11.76 -4.73 12.70
CA SER A 213 12.99 -4.74 11.91
C SER A 213 13.16 -3.43 11.16
N GLY A 214 14.37 -2.87 11.20
CA GLY A 214 14.76 -1.67 10.44
C GLY A 214 15.29 -1.97 9.04
N GLU A 215 15.06 -3.18 8.51
CA GLU A 215 15.57 -3.56 7.19
C GLU A 215 14.95 -2.69 6.07
N HIS A 216 15.60 -2.68 4.90
CA HIS A 216 15.22 -1.87 3.72
C HIS A 216 15.34 -0.33 3.85
N GLY A 217 16.00 0.20 4.90
CA GLY A 217 16.33 1.63 4.97
C GLY A 217 15.13 2.52 5.32
N ILE A 218 14.04 1.92 5.82
CA ILE A 218 12.77 2.58 6.17
C ILE A 218 12.78 3.08 7.63
N GLY A 219 13.96 3.38 8.17
CA GLY A 219 14.14 3.70 9.59
C GLY A 219 13.42 4.96 10.07
N ILE A 220 13.13 5.91 9.18
CA ILE A 220 12.43 7.16 9.54
C ILE A 220 10.93 6.92 9.77
N THR A 221 10.26 6.15 8.92
CA THR A 221 8.83 5.85 9.10
C THR A 221 8.60 4.90 10.27
N LYS A 222 9.58 4.03 10.55
CA LYS A 222 9.56 3.13 11.71
C LYS A 222 9.94 3.80 13.02
N LEU A 223 10.51 5.00 12.96
CA LEU A 223 10.94 5.75 14.15
C LEU A 223 9.78 5.95 15.12
N GLN A 224 8.55 6.14 14.64
CA GLN A 224 7.34 6.32 15.47
C GLN A 224 6.95 5.09 16.30
N TYR A 225 7.48 3.92 15.98
CA TYR A 225 7.20 2.70 16.75
C TYR A 225 8.33 2.32 17.71
N LEU A 226 9.52 2.91 17.61
CA LEU A 226 10.63 2.66 18.55
C LEU A 226 10.39 3.34 19.90
N SER A 227 10.91 2.81 21.00
CA SER A 227 10.89 3.50 22.30
C SER A 227 12.06 4.48 22.40
N ASP A 228 11.96 5.43 23.34
CA ASP A 228 13.06 6.38 23.57
C ASP A 228 14.29 5.67 24.17
N GLU A 229 14.09 4.58 24.92
CA GLU A 229 15.15 3.73 25.45
C GLU A 229 15.90 2.98 24.34
N GLU A 230 15.18 2.45 23.34
CA GLU A 230 15.79 1.82 22.16
C GLU A 230 16.62 2.82 21.33
N LEU A 231 16.26 4.10 21.36
CA LEU A 231 16.93 5.17 20.63
C LEU A 231 18.10 5.81 21.39
N ALA A 232 18.09 5.78 22.72
CA ALA A 232 19.08 6.45 23.56
C ALA A 232 20.54 6.08 23.23
N PRO A 233 20.91 4.80 23.06
CA PRO A 233 22.30 4.43 22.73
C PRO A 233 22.78 5.04 21.41
N PHE A 234 21.90 5.13 20.40
CA PHE A 234 22.22 5.76 19.12
C PHE A 234 22.34 7.28 19.27
N ALA A 235 21.44 7.90 20.02
CA ALA A 235 21.48 9.35 20.28
C ALA A 235 22.78 9.74 21.03
N ASP A 236 23.14 9.00 22.08
CA ASP A 236 24.36 9.22 22.87
C ASP A 236 25.62 9.02 22.01
N TYR A 237 25.64 7.96 21.20
CA TYR A 237 26.72 7.74 20.24
C TYR A 237 26.85 8.92 19.27
N LYS A 238 25.75 9.37 18.68
CA LYS A 238 25.73 10.48 17.73
C LYS A 238 26.19 11.79 18.38
N GLN A 239 25.76 12.07 19.60
CA GLN A 239 26.21 13.26 20.34
C GLN A 239 27.72 13.23 20.62
N ARG A 240 28.28 12.04 20.90
CA ARG A 240 29.71 11.88 21.15
C ARG A 240 30.58 12.05 19.89
N VAL A 241 30.10 11.58 18.73
CA VAL A 241 30.89 11.58 17.49
C VAL A 241 30.61 12.75 16.56
N ASP A 242 29.43 13.36 16.65
CA ASP A 242 29.00 14.50 15.84
C ASP A 242 28.26 15.54 16.71
N PRO A 243 28.95 16.16 17.69
CA PRO A 243 28.35 17.08 18.65
C PRO A 243 27.74 18.34 17.99
N GLU A 244 28.26 18.72 16.82
CA GLU A 244 27.74 19.86 16.05
C GLU A 244 26.61 19.47 15.08
N GLY A 245 26.32 18.17 14.93
CA GLY A 245 25.27 17.65 14.07
C GLY A 245 25.51 17.97 12.59
N ARG A 246 26.75 17.80 12.11
CA ARG A 246 27.18 18.05 10.73
C ARG A 246 26.73 16.93 9.77
N PHE A 247 26.55 15.70 10.26
CA PHE A 247 26.20 14.54 9.43
C PHE A 247 24.71 14.18 9.55
N ASN A 248 23.94 14.42 8.47
CA ASN A 248 22.50 14.12 8.41
C ASN A 248 21.76 14.61 9.65
N ARG A 249 21.80 15.93 9.85
CA ARG A 249 21.22 16.64 11.00
C ARG A 249 19.75 16.26 11.17
N GLY A 250 19.34 15.89 12.39
CA GLY A 250 17.95 15.50 12.69
C GLY A 250 17.53 14.11 12.22
N LYS A 251 18.36 13.35 11.50
CA LYS A 251 17.98 12.01 11.03
C LYS A 251 18.02 10.99 12.18
N LEU A 252 16.90 10.27 12.39
CA LEU A 252 16.72 9.19 13.39
C LEU A 252 16.87 9.63 14.87
N LEU A 253 16.57 10.89 15.20
CA LEU A 253 16.67 11.45 16.57
C LEU A 253 15.32 12.01 17.06
N ARG A 254 14.55 11.25 17.84
CA ARG A 254 13.33 11.79 18.45
C ARG A 254 13.66 12.93 19.43
N ASN A 255 12.87 14.00 19.37
CA ASN A 255 12.70 14.97 20.45
C ASN A 255 13.97 15.66 21.02
N GLN A 256 15.10 15.65 20.32
CA GLN A 256 16.22 16.53 20.68
C GLN A 256 16.08 17.87 19.95
N LYS A 257 15.89 18.96 20.71
CA LYS A 257 16.12 20.32 20.21
C LYS A 257 17.58 20.46 19.79
N LEU A 258 17.87 20.14 18.53
CA LEU A 258 19.16 20.48 17.92
C LEU A 258 19.25 22.02 17.82
N PRO A 259 20.43 22.62 18.04
CA PRO A 259 20.62 24.05 17.78
C PRO A 259 20.37 24.35 16.29
N ALA A 260 19.20 24.91 15.98
CA ALA A 260 18.86 25.43 14.66
C ALA A 260 19.12 26.94 14.62
N PRO A 261 19.50 27.51 13.46
CA PRO A 261 19.71 28.96 13.33
C PRO A 261 18.47 29.82 13.70
N ALA A 262 17.29 29.23 13.89
CA ALA A 262 16.01 29.94 13.97
C ALA A 262 15.06 29.51 15.12
N ALA A 263 15.59 29.02 16.26
CA ALA A 263 14.81 28.81 17.50
C ALA A 263 13.55 27.91 17.43
N LYS A 264 13.39 27.11 16.36
CA LYS A 264 12.38 26.04 16.28
C LYS A 264 13.09 24.69 16.44
N GLY A 265 12.62 23.85 17.36
CA GLY A 265 13.14 22.50 17.55
C GLY A 265 12.96 21.63 16.30
N LEU A 266 13.90 20.73 16.03
CA LEU A 266 13.77 19.74 14.96
C LEU A 266 13.11 18.46 15.48
N ALA A 267 12.10 17.98 14.76
CA ALA A 267 11.53 16.63 14.89
C ALA A 267 12.19 15.69 13.86
N ALA A 268 12.49 14.43 14.22
CA ALA A 268 13.10 13.43 13.32
C ALA A 268 12.08 12.51 12.65
N ASP A 269 10.85 12.95 12.57
CA ASP A 269 9.81 12.35 11.73
C ASP A 269 9.99 12.81 10.27
N LEU A 270 9.02 12.47 9.41
CA LEU A 270 9.01 12.95 8.02
C LEU A 270 8.89 14.48 7.91
N THR A 271 8.53 15.19 8.99
CA THR A 271 8.30 16.65 8.99
C THR A 271 9.57 17.43 8.66
N ASN A 272 10.76 16.91 9.00
CA ASN A 272 12.05 17.47 8.61
C ASN A 272 12.86 16.56 7.67
N ALA A 273 12.23 15.53 7.10
CA ALA A 273 12.88 14.75 6.06
C ALA A 273 13.03 15.63 4.82
N TYR A 274 14.26 16.13 4.58
CA TYR A 274 14.62 16.72 3.31
C TYR A 274 14.57 15.62 2.25
N THR A 275 13.39 15.46 1.68
CA THR A 275 13.19 14.84 0.38
C THR A 275 12.98 16.01 -0.58
N PRO A 276 13.66 16.07 -1.73
CA PRO A 276 13.19 16.91 -2.83
C PRO A 276 11.74 16.49 -3.06
N SER A 277 10.84 17.32 -2.54
CA SER A 277 9.51 16.85 -2.13
C SER A 277 8.70 16.44 -3.35
N PHE A 278 7.75 15.54 -3.16
CA PHE A 278 6.72 15.24 -4.16
C PHE A 278 5.99 16.49 -4.72
N GLY A 279 6.04 17.64 -4.03
CA GLY A 279 5.55 18.94 -4.53
C GLY A 279 6.44 19.59 -5.61
N LEU A 280 7.69 19.15 -5.72
CA LEU A 280 8.66 19.57 -6.73
C LEU A 280 8.70 18.62 -7.93
N MET A 281 8.05 17.45 -7.91
CA MET A 281 7.99 16.57 -9.10
C MET A 281 7.49 17.33 -10.34
N GLY A 282 6.58 18.29 -10.17
CA GLY A 282 6.13 19.16 -11.25
C GLY A 282 7.27 20.00 -11.83
N HIS A 283 7.98 20.76 -10.99
CA HIS A 283 9.11 21.61 -11.40
C HIS A 283 10.33 20.78 -11.86
N GLU A 284 10.63 19.66 -11.21
CA GLU A 284 11.66 18.71 -11.63
C GLU A 284 11.32 18.10 -12.97
N SER A 285 10.05 17.74 -13.23
CA SER A 285 9.65 17.26 -14.56
C SER A 285 9.83 18.33 -15.63
N ILE A 286 9.55 19.60 -15.31
CA ILE A 286 9.73 20.73 -16.22
C ILE A 286 11.23 20.98 -16.47
N ILE A 287 12.05 21.01 -15.41
CA ILE A 287 13.51 21.17 -15.52
C ILE A 287 14.12 19.97 -16.27
N MET A 288 13.71 18.74 -15.98
CA MET A 288 14.17 17.54 -16.68
C MET A 288 13.70 17.48 -18.13
N GLN A 289 12.54 18.06 -18.48
CA GLN A 289 12.06 18.19 -19.86
C GLN A 289 12.74 19.33 -20.61
N GLN A 290 13.12 20.42 -19.94
CA GLN A 290 13.75 21.60 -20.52
C GLN A 290 15.28 21.56 -20.50
N SER A 291 15.88 20.57 -19.83
CA SER A 291 17.34 20.37 -19.79
C SER A 291 17.71 18.97 -20.28
N ASP A 292 18.95 18.81 -20.74
CA ASP A 292 19.50 17.50 -21.14
C ASP A 292 19.61 16.50 -19.97
N ILE A 293 19.29 16.92 -18.74
CA ILE A 293 19.31 16.09 -17.54
C ILE A 293 18.33 14.93 -17.65
N GLY A 294 17.18 15.11 -18.31
CA GLY A 294 16.25 14.02 -18.58
C GLY A 294 16.91 12.89 -19.38
N ALA A 295 17.62 13.24 -20.46
CA ALA A 295 18.33 12.28 -21.29
C ALA A 295 19.51 11.62 -20.55
N ILE A 296 20.23 12.37 -19.72
CA ILE A 296 21.30 11.84 -18.87
C ILE A 296 20.74 10.87 -17.84
N ALA A 297 19.66 11.22 -17.14
CA ALA A 297 18.99 10.38 -16.15
C ALA A 297 18.49 9.07 -16.79
N ASP A 298 17.81 9.16 -17.95
CA ASP A 298 17.34 7.97 -18.68
C ASP A 298 18.50 7.09 -19.17
N SER A 299 19.64 7.67 -19.55
CA SER A 299 20.83 6.90 -19.95
C SER A 299 21.44 6.06 -18.82
N VAL A 300 21.19 6.41 -17.56
CA VAL A 300 21.74 5.74 -16.36
C VAL A 300 20.69 4.99 -15.53
N LYS A 301 19.40 5.31 -15.70
CA LYS A 301 18.24 4.74 -14.99
C LYS A 301 18.11 3.22 -15.13
N ASP A 302 18.59 2.66 -16.23
CA ASP A 302 18.51 1.24 -16.54
C ASP A 302 19.38 0.31 -15.65
N CYS A 303 20.09 0.86 -14.65
CA CYS A 303 20.68 0.02 -13.61
C CYS A 303 19.63 -0.47 -12.62
N LEU A 304 19.31 -1.76 -12.72
CA LEU A 304 18.25 -2.42 -11.97
C LEU A 304 18.51 -2.58 -10.47
N ARG A 305 19.58 -1.96 -9.91
CA ARG A 305 19.99 -2.08 -8.50
C ARG A 305 19.89 -3.51 -7.94
N CYS A 306 20.12 -4.53 -8.76
CA CYS A 306 19.85 -5.93 -8.45
C CYS A 306 20.83 -6.55 -7.43
N GLY A 307 21.73 -5.75 -6.85
CA GLY A 307 22.70 -6.18 -5.83
C GLY A 307 23.86 -7.04 -6.35
N LYS A 308 23.77 -7.65 -7.55
CA LYS A 308 24.77 -8.57 -8.10
C LYS A 308 25.99 -7.90 -8.76
N CYS A 309 26.35 -6.71 -8.30
CA CYS A 309 27.30 -5.81 -8.95
C CYS A 309 28.75 -6.33 -8.93
N LYS A 310 29.12 -7.26 -8.04
CA LYS A 310 30.51 -7.73 -7.89
C LYS A 310 30.81 -9.06 -8.62
N PRO A 311 29.94 -10.09 -8.62
CA PRO A 311 30.29 -11.38 -9.23
C PRO A 311 29.70 -11.64 -10.63
N GLU A 312 28.48 -11.17 -10.93
CA GLU A 312 27.67 -11.69 -12.06
C GLU A 312 27.22 -10.61 -13.05
N CYS A 313 27.32 -9.32 -12.69
CA CYS A 313 26.85 -8.26 -13.56
C CYS A 313 27.92 -7.95 -14.61
N SER A 314 27.62 -8.23 -15.90
CA SER A 314 28.47 -7.92 -17.06
C SER A 314 28.81 -6.43 -17.22
N THR A 315 28.24 -5.58 -16.37
CA THR A 315 28.55 -4.15 -16.31
C THR A 315 29.74 -3.86 -15.39
N HIS A 316 30.12 -4.76 -14.48
CA HIS A 316 31.27 -4.59 -13.59
C HIS A 316 32.47 -5.40 -14.11
N VAL A 317 33.62 -4.72 -14.22
CA VAL A 317 34.90 -5.35 -14.57
C VAL A 317 35.77 -5.34 -13.31
N PRO A 318 35.91 -6.45 -12.56
CA PRO A 318 36.56 -6.47 -11.25
C PRO A 318 38.03 -6.02 -11.27
N ARG A 319 38.70 -6.15 -12.41
CA ARG A 319 40.09 -5.72 -12.63
C ARG A 319 40.22 -4.22 -12.97
N ALA A 320 39.12 -3.54 -13.28
CA ALA A 320 39.12 -2.11 -13.56
C ALA A 320 38.92 -1.30 -12.27
N ASN A 321 39.46 -0.09 -12.21
CA ASN A 321 39.39 0.74 -11.01
C ASN A 321 37.93 1.12 -10.64
N LEU A 322 37.71 1.62 -9.42
CA LEU A 322 36.40 2.05 -8.92
C LEU A 322 35.67 3.06 -9.82
N LEU A 323 36.37 3.81 -10.67
CA LEU A 323 35.78 4.77 -11.61
C LEU A 323 35.14 4.07 -12.82
N TYR A 324 35.50 2.82 -13.11
CA TYR A 324 34.88 2.01 -14.16
C TYR A 324 33.62 1.28 -13.71
N SER A 325 33.31 1.27 -12.41
CA SER A 325 32.07 0.68 -11.89
C SER A 325 30.86 1.48 -12.38
N PRO A 326 29.97 0.88 -13.19
CA PRO A 326 28.75 1.55 -13.63
C PRO A 326 27.92 2.00 -12.44
N ARG A 327 27.85 1.21 -11.35
CA ARG A 327 27.14 1.61 -10.13
C ARG A 327 27.70 2.90 -9.55
N ASN A 328 29.01 3.07 -9.53
CA ASN A 328 29.63 4.30 -9.03
C ASN A 328 29.39 5.46 -9.98
N LYS A 329 29.45 5.23 -11.30
CA LYS A 329 29.08 6.25 -12.30
C LYS A 329 27.63 6.68 -12.13
N ILE A 330 26.70 5.74 -11.95
CA ILE A 330 25.28 6.02 -11.72
C ILE A 330 25.09 6.79 -10.42
N LEU A 331 25.72 6.37 -9.31
CA LEU A 331 25.65 7.10 -8.04
C LEU A 331 26.22 8.51 -8.17
N ALA A 332 27.38 8.68 -8.82
CA ALA A 332 28.00 9.98 -9.04
C ALA A 332 27.14 10.87 -9.95
N THR A 333 26.64 10.35 -11.07
CA THR A 333 25.74 11.07 -11.97
C THR A 333 24.43 11.42 -11.27
N SER A 334 23.83 10.51 -10.49
CA SER A 334 22.64 10.81 -9.69
C SER A 334 22.92 11.91 -8.67
N LEU A 335 24.05 11.88 -7.96
CA LEU A 335 24.41 12.94 -7.01
C LEU A 335 24.63 14.30 -7.69
N LEU A 336 25.22 14.31 -8.89
CA LEU A 336 25.37 15.54 -9.69
C LEU A 336 24.02 16.08 -10.16
N ILE A 337 23.10 15.20 -10.57
CA ILE A 337 21.73 15.57 -10.94
C ILE A 337 21.01 16.17 -9.72
N GLU A 338 21.07 15.51 -8.56
CA GLU A 338 20.48 16.01 -7.32
C GLU A 338 21.08 17.36 -6.90
N ALA A 339 22.40 17.53 -7.00
CA ALA A 339 23.05 18.80 -6.71
C ALA A 339 22.62 19.92 -7.67
N PHE A 340 22.46 19.60 -8.96
CA PHE A 340 21.94 20.55 -9.94
C PHE A 340 20.49 20.92 -9.64
N LEU A 341 19.62 19.94 -9.42
CA LEU A 341 18.23 20.16 -9.06
C LEU A 341 18.12 21.01 -7.79
N TYR A 342 18.93 20.71 -6.77
CA TYR A 342 19.02 21.50 -5.55
C TYR A 342 19.40 22.96 -5.83
N GLU A 343 20.45 23.20 -6.62
CA GLU A 343 20.93 24.56 -6.93
C GLU A 343 19.88 25.37 -7.71
N GLU A 344 19.27 24.76 -8.72
CA GLU A 344 18.19 25.41 -9.51
C GLU A 344 16.98 25.73 -8.64
N GLN A 345 16.57 24.80 -7.77
CA GLN A 345 15.43 24.97 -6.87
C GLN A 345 15.66 26.00 -5.75
N THR A 346 16.88 26.10 -5.21
CA THR A 346 17.14 26.86 -3.98
C THR A 346 17.77 28.24 -4.21
N ARG A 347 18.47 28.44 -5.31
CA ARG A 347 19.21 29.69 -5.56
C ARG A 347 18.78 30.43 -6.82
N ARG A 348 18.49 29.71 -7.90
CA ARG A 348 18.12 30.35 -9.17
C ARG A 348 16.64 30.64 -9.25
N GLY A 349 15.83 29.79 -8.62
CA GLY A 349 14.38 29.91 -8.63
C GLY A 349 13.85 29.58 -10.03
N VAL A 350 12.89 28.68 -10.09
CA VAL A 350 11.96 28.66 -11.23
C VAL A 350 10.92 29.73 -11.01
#